data_AF-A0A8T3YRZ9-F1
#
_entry.id   AF-A0A8T3YRZ9-F1
#
_cell.length_a   1.000
_cell.length_b   1.000
_cell.length_c   1.000
_cell.angle_alpha   90.00
_cell.angle_beta   90.00
_cell.angle_gamma   90.00
#
_symmetry.space_group_name_H-M   'P 1'
#
loop_
_entity.id
_entity.type
_entity.pdbx_description
1 polymer ?
#
loop_
_entity_poly.entity_id
_entity_poly.type
_entity_poly.pdbx_seq_one_letter_code
_entity_poly.pdbx_strand_id
1 'polypeptide(L)'
;MATSLNSSKLKKQPELKRQQKSTTQPELINENDLEAEMRKIGVDDRAVLYMLDKGRFKIIKLYNVRNAIANILKQEMLSIGGEVAVNKGCVNCTVPKSDVIVMGTIRQIKELIKKMKVQVSESREIALQLEKGV
;
A
#
# COMPACT_ATOMS: atom_id res chain seq x y z
N MET A 1 60.87 -10.82 -31.74
CA MET A 1 60.70 -11.46 -30.42
C MET A 1 59.51 -10.83 -29.72
N ALA A 2 58.65 -11.68 -29.12
CA ALA A 2 57.63 -11.37 -28.12
C ALA A 2 56.44 -10.48 -28.58
N THR A 3 55.33 -11.09 -29.00
CA THR A 3 54.08 -11.37 -28.23
C THR A 3 53.13 -10.15 -28.16
N SER A 4 52.03 -10.11 -28.91
CA SER A 4 50.77 -10.89 -28.80
C SER A 4 49.86 -10.42 -27.66
N LEU A 5 48.60 -10.19 -28.05
CA LEU A 5 47.39 -10.04 -27.23
C LEU A 5 47.30 -8.69 -26.48
N ASN A 6 46.17 -7.99 -26.46
CA ASN A 6 44.87 -8.57 -26.18
C ASN A 6 43.73 -7.58 -26.46
N SER A 7 42.89 -7.89 -27.45
CA SER A 7 41.63 -7.23 -27.80
C SER A 7 40.43 -7.67 -26.93
N SER A 8 40.66 -8.10 -25.68
CA SER A 8 39.61 -8.61 -24.78
C SER A 8 39.39 -7.74 -23.52
N LYS A 9 39.47 -6.41 -23.66
CA LYS A 9 39.01 -5.46 -22.63
C LYS A 9 37.61 -4.89 -22.92
N LEU A 10 36.70 -5.68 -23.46
CA LEU A 10 35.27 -5.38 -23.37
C LEU A 10 34.53 -6.70 -23.16
N LYS A 11 33.69 -6.76 -22.12
CA LYS A 11 32.91 -7.93 -21.63
C LYS A 11 33.53 -8.72 -20.47
N LYS A 12 33.87 -8.05 -19.35
CA LYS A 12 33.88 -8.72 -18.03
C LYS A 12 33.55 -7.76 -16.89
N GLN A 13 32.39 -7.08 -16.89
CA GLN A 13 31.87 -6.46 -15.66
C GLN A 13 30.33 -6.48 -15.51
N PRO A 14 29.66 -7.65 -15.56
CA PRO A 14 28.43 -7.83 -14.79
C PRO A 14 28.68 -8.60 -13.48
N GLU A 15 29.80 -9.30 -13.35
CA GLU A 15 30.05 -10.28 -12.28
C GLU A 15 30.59 -9.68 -10.98
N LEU A 16 31.10 -8.43 -11.00
CA LEU A 16 31.78 -7.82 -9.85
C LEU A 16 30.84 -7.26 -8.75
N LYS A 17 29.52 -7.26 -8.95
CA LYS A 17 28.56 -6.75 -7.94
C LYS A 17 27.96 -7.83 -7.03
N ARG A 18 28.18 -9.12 -7.31
CA ARG A 18 27.56 -10.23 -6.56
C ARG A 18 28.29 -10.63 -5.28
N GLN A 19 29.54 -10.19 -5.07
CA GLN A 19 30.39 -10.69 -3.98
C GLN A 19 30.51 -9.79 -2.73
N GLN A 20 29.65 -8.77 -2.55
CA GLN A 20 29.80 -7.80 -1.44
C GLN A 20 28.67 -7.70 -0.40
N LYS A 21 27.56 -8.43 -0.53
CA LYS A 21 26.52 -8.42 0.53
C LYS A 21 26.65 -9.65 1.44
N SER A 22 27.69 -9.69 2.28
CA SER A 22 27.85 -10.70 3.35
C SER A 22 27.24 -10.27 4.69
N THR A 23 26.48 -9.17 4.70
CA THR A 23 25.85 -8.59 5.89
C THR A 23 24.41 -8.20 5.57
N THR A 24 23.50 -8.37 6.54
CA THR A 24 22.11 -7.96 6.44
C THR A 24 22.04 -6.44 6.37
N GLN A 25 21.91 -5.89 5.17
CA GLN A 25 21.80 -4.44 4.93
C GLN A 25 20.34 -4.10 4.55
N PRO A 26 19.72 -3.10 5.18
CA PRO A 26 18.37 -2.70 4.82
C PRO A 26 18.37 -1.98 3.46
N GLU A 27 17.37 -2.27 2.64
CA GLU A 27 17.11 -1.59 1.37
C GLU A 27 15.63 -1.24 1.33
N LEU A 28 15.31 0.03 1.05
CA LEU A 28 13.94 0.48 0.86
C LEU A 28 13.55 0.17 -0.59
N ILE A 29 12.49 -0.62 -0.76
CA ILE A 29 11.90 -0.91 -2.06
C ILE A 29 10.61 -0.10 -2.25
N ASN A 30 10.32 0.27 -3.49
CA ASN A 30 9.07 0.93 -3.84
C ASN A 30 7.93 -0.10 -3.92
N GLU A 31 6.70 0.30 -3.56
CA GLU A 31 5.52 -0.56 -3.62
C GLU A 31 5.17 -1.06 -5.03
N ASN A 32 5.59 -0.32 -6.07
CA ASN A 32 5.42 -0.71 -7.47
C ASN A 32 6.36 -1.84 -7.88
N ASP A 33 7.54 -1.92 -7.26
CA ASP A 33 8.55 -2.97 -7.52
C ASP A 33 8.34 -4.22 -6.66
N LEU A 34 7.44 -4.15 -5.66
CA LEU A 34 7.21 -5.20 -4.68
C LEU A 34 7.01 -6.60 -5.30
N GLU A 35 6.24 -6.68 -6.38
CA GLU A 35 6.01 -7.96 -7.07
C GLU A 35 7.31 -8.53 -7.64
N ALA A 36 8.07 -7.70 -8.35
CA ALA A 36 9.32 -8.10 -8.97
C ALA A 36 10.34 -8.51 -7.89
N GLU A 37 10.42 -7.78 -6.78
CA GLU A 37 11.29 -8.11 -5.66
C GLU A 37 10.91 -9.42 -4.98
N MET A 38 9.61 -9.69 -4.75
CA MET A 38 9.14 -10.97 -4.20
C MET A 38 9.51 -12.15 -5.12
N ARG A 39 9.37 -11.99 -6.44
CA ARG A 39 9.76 -13.01 -7.41
C ARG A 39 11.28 -13.23 -7.43
N LYS A 40 12.08 -12.16 -7.36
CA LYS A 40 13.54 -12.23 -7.32
C LYS A 40 14.08 -13.03 -6.13
N ILE A 41 13.42 -12.93 -4.97
CA ILE A 41 13.81 -13.69 -3.77
C ILE A 41 13.19 -15.09 -3.69
N GLY A 42 12.41 -15.50 -4.70
CA GLY A 42 11.86 -16.86 -4.82
C GLY A 42 10.60 -17.14 -4.01
N VAL A 43 9.75 -16.14 -3.77
CA VAL A 43 8.41 -16.35 -3.17
C VAL A 43 7.52 -17.17 -4.11
N ASP A 44 6.71 -18.10 -3.56
CA ASP A 44 5.69 -18.85 -4.32
C ASP A 44 4.70 -17.89 -5.03
N ASP A 45 4.47 -18.09 -6.32
CA ASP A 45 3.64 -17.21 -7.15
C ASP A 45 2.22 -16.99 -6.61
N ARG A 46 1.63 -18.01 -5.98
CA ARG A 46 0.29 -17.88 -5.37
C ARG A 46 0.36 -16.99 -4.15
N ALA A 47 1.43 -17.11 -3.35
CA ALA A 47 1.65 -16.27 -2.19
C ALA A 47 1.90 -14.80 -2.57
N VAL A 48 2.60 -14.54 -3.67
CA VAL A 48 2.82 -13.18 -4.21
C VAL A 48 1.48 -12.47 -4.38
N LEU A 49 0.52 -13.09 -5.07
CA LEU A 49 -0.80 -12.49 -5.33
C LEU A 49 -1.54 -12.09 -4.05
N TYR A 50 -1.45 -12.90 -2.99
CA TYR A 50 -2.07 -12.58 -1.69
C TYR A 50 -1.34 -11.48 -0.90
N MET A 51 -0.03 -11.32 -1.13
CA MET A 51 0.80 -10.36 -0.39
C MET A 51 0.84 -8.98 -1.05
N LEU A 52 0.62 -8.88 -2.36
CA LEU A 52 0.59 -7.59 -3.06
C LEU A 52 -0.41 -6.61 -2.45
N ASP A 53 -1.61 -7.08 -2.11
CA ASP A 53 -2.64 -6.25 -1.47
C ASP A 53 -2.25 -5.78 -0.07
N LYS A 54 -1.31 -6.47 0.60
CA LYS A 54 -0.79 -6.09 1.92
C LYS A 54 0.37 -5.10 1.84
N GLY A 55 1.09 -5.06 0.73
CA GLY A 55 2.26 -4.21 0.57
C GLY A 55 2.01 -2.90 -0.20
N ARG A 56 0.86 -2.77 -0.86
CA ARG A 56 0.47 -1.53 -1.56
C ARG A 56 -0.37 -0.64 -0.67
N PHE A 57 0.13 0.56 -0.39
CA PHE A 57 -0.53 1.56 0.45
C PHE A 57 -1.29 2.58 -0.41
N LYS A 58 -2.46 3.02 0.06
CA LYS A 58 -3.29 4.03 -0.61
C LYS A 58 -3.72 5.12 0.37
N ILE A 59 -3.84 6.32 -0.16
CA ILE A 59 -4.34 7.51 0.54
C ILE A 59 -5.50 8.04 -0.31
N ILE A 60 -6.72 7.97 0.23
CA ILE A 60 -7.95 8.34 -0.47
C ILE A 60 -8.65 9.45 0.30
N LYS A 61 -8.84 10.60 -0.34
CA LYS A 61 -9.61 11.71 0.21
C LYS A 61 -11.08 11.58 -0.22
N LEU A 62 -11.99 11.59 0.75
CA LEU A 62 -13.43 11.65 0.54
C LEU A 62 -13.93 13.03 0.97
N TYR A 63 -14.81 13.62 0.17
CA TYR A 63 -15.31 14.97 0.39
C TYR A 63 -16.68 14.95 1.05
N ASN A 64 -16.94 15.97 1.90
CA ASN A 64 -18.28 16.25 2.42
C ASN A 64 -18.97 15.06 3.15
N VAL A 65 -18.21 14.30 3.93
CA VAL A 65 -18.70 13.14 4.69
C VAL A 65 -19.37 13.60 5.98
N ARG A 66 -20.56 13.07 6.29
CA ARG A 66 -21.23 13.34 7.58
C ARG A 66 -20.39 12.89 8.75
N ASN A 67 -20.43 13.66 9.84
CA ASN A 67 -19.68 13.37 11.06
C ASN A 67 -19.87 11.94 11.60
N ALA A 68 -21.11 11.43 11.61
CA ALA A 68 -21.41 10.07 12.04
C ALA A 68 -20.68 9.03 11.18
N ILE A 69 -20.68 9.20 9.85
CA ILE A 69 -20.00 8.30 8.93
C ILE A 69 -18.47 8.44 9.03
N ALA A 70 -17.96 9.66 9.22
CA ALA A 70 -16.54 9.88 9.46
C ALA A 70 -16.05 9.15 10.72
N ASN A 71 -16.84 9.19 11.81
CA ASN A 71 -16.53 8.49 13.05
C ASN A 71 -16.59 6.97 12.88
N ILE A 72 -17.59 6.47 12.15
CA ILE A 72 -17.68 5.04 11.78
C ILE A 72 -16.45 4.61 10.97
N LEU A 73 -16.08 5.36 9.93
CA LEU A 73 -14.90 5.07 9.11
C LEU A 73 -13.64 4.97 9.96
N LYS A 74 -13.45 5.93 10.88
CA LYS A 74 -12.34 5.93 11.82
C LYS A 74 -12.36 4.68 12.69
N GLN A 75 -13.48 4.36 13.32
CA GLN A 75 -13.61 3.20 14.21
C GLN A 75 -13.32 1.88 13.48
N GLU A 76 -13.89 1.70 12.29
CA GLU A 76 -13.69 0.49 11.51
C GLU A 76 -12.26 0.35 11.00
N MET A 77 -11.65 1.43 10.52
CA MET A 77 -10.26 1.40 10.10
C MET A 77 -9.31 1.12 11.26
N LEU A 78 -9.53 1.71 12.44
CA LEU A 78 -8.74 1.38 13.64
C LEU A 78 -8.87 -0.10 14.02
N SER A 79 -10.08 -0.68 13.92
CA SER A 79 -10.29 -2.11 14.15
C SER A 79 -9.56 -3.02 13.14
N ILE A 80 -9.41 -2.56 11.90
CA ILE A 80 -8.70 -3.29 10.83
C ILE A 80 -7.17 -3.07 10.89
N GLY A 81 -6.71 -2.06 11.64
CA GLY A 81 -5.31 -1.65 11.75
C GLY A 81 -4.86 -0.64 10.67
N GLY A 82 -5.80 0.03 10.01
CA GLY A 82 -5.55 1.19 9.15
C GLY A 82 -5.86 2.51 9.86
N GLU A 83 -5.93 3.60 9.10
CA GLU A 83 -6.19 4.93 9.66
C GLU A 83 -7.13 5.79 8.80
N VAL A 84 -7.89 6.68 9.44
CA VAL A 84 -8.66 7.76 8.81
C VAL A 84 -8.37 9.08 9.51
N ALA A 85 -7.91 10.08 8.78
CA ALA A 85 -7.87 11.45 9.28
C ALA A 85 -9.27 12.05 9.21
N VAL A 86 -9.78 12.49 10.36
CA VAL A 86 -11.10 13.12 10.51
C VAL A 86 -10.95 14.50 11.14
N ASN A 87 -11.85 15.42 10.81
CA ASN A 87 -11.90 16.72 11.45
C ASN A 87 -12.26 16.57 12.95
N LYS A 88 -11.54 17.27 13.83
CA LYS A 88 -11.82 17.27 15.29
C LYS A 88 -13.27 17.59 15.63
N GLY A 89 -13.91 18.45 14.83
CA GLY A 89 -15.30 18.84 14.97
C GLY A 89 -16.29 17.72 14.60
N CYS A 90 -15.89 16.75 13.79
CA CYS A 90 -16.72 15.57 13.54
C CYS A 90 -16.74 14.62 14.74
N VAL A 91 -15.63 14.53 15.48
CA VAL A 91 -15.50 13.66 16.66
C VAL A 91 -16.45 14.09 17.78
N ASN A 92 -16.56 15.39 18.03
CA ASN A 92 -17.48 15.96 19.03
C ASN A 92 -18.81 16.44 18.43
N CYS A 93 -19.11 16.05 17.18
CA CYS A 93 -20.33 16.39 16.45
C CYS A 93 -20.62 17.89 16.25
N THR A 94 -19.66 18.79 16.49
CA THR A 94 -19.81 20.24 16.26
C THR A 94 -19.76 20.63 14.79
N VAL A 95 -19.11 19.83 13.95
CA VAL A 95 -19.07 19.99 12.49
C VAL A 95 -19.93 18.89 11.87
N PRO A 96 -21.03 19.20 11.16
CA PRO A 96 -21.96 18.19 10.65
C PRO A 96 -21.38 17.40 9.45
N LYS A 97 -20.54 18.03 8.63
CA LYS A 97 -19.86 17.41 7.48
C LYS A 97 -18.44 17.92 7.32
N SER A 98 -17.52 17.05 6.90
CA SER A 98 -16.14 17.40 6.60
C SER A 98 -15.55 16.43 5.58
N ASP A 99 -14.44 16.82 4.96
CA ASP A 99 -13.59 15.88 4.26
C ASP A 99 -12.92 14.92 5.26
N VAL A 100 -12.60 13.71 4.79
CA VAL A 100 -11.82 12.70 5.51
C VAL A 100 -10.74 12.11 4.59
N ILE A 101 -9.65 11.62 5.17
CA ILE A 101 -8.57 10.97 4.42
C ILE A 101 -8.40 9.55 4.95
N VAL A 102 -8.72 8.55 4.15
CA VAL A 102 -8.56 7.13 4.46
C VAL A 102 -7.17 6.69 4.02
N MET A 103 -6.43 6.02 4.91
CA MET A 103 -5.05 5.59 4.71
C MET A 103 -4.90 4.12 5.13
N GLY A 104 -4.35 3.29 4.25
CA GLY A 104 -4.14 1.89 4.55
C GLY A 104 -3.67 1.09 3.34
N THR A 105 -3.38 -0.17 3.58
CA THR A 105 -3.09 -1.13 2.51
C THR A 105 -4.35 -1.45 1.71
N ILE A 106 -4.19 -1.90 0.47
CA ILE A 106 -5.33 -2.33 -0.37
C ILE A 106 -6.17 -3.39 0.36
N ARG A 107 -5.54 -4.34 1.05
CA ARG A 107 -6.24 -5.35 1.87
C ARG A 107 -7.13 -4.71 2.93
N GLN A 108 -6.61 -3.74 3.68
CA GLN A 108 -7.35 -3.07 4.75
C GLN A 108 -8.53 -2.26 4.19
N ILE A 109 -8.33 -1.56 3.08
CA ILE A 109 -9.40 -0.78 2.44
C ILE A 109 -10.49 -1.71 1.86
N LYS A 110 -10.12 -2.84 1.25
CA LYS A 110 -11.08 -3.86 0.81
C LYS A 110 -11.90 -4.43 1.98
N GLU A 111 -11.28 -4.62 3.13
CA GLU A 111 -11.96 -5.06 4.35
C GLU A 111 -12.93 -3.98 4.89
N LEU A 112 -12.50 -2.72 4.89
CA LEU A 112 -13.34 -1.57 5.24
C LEU A 112 -14.58 -1.50 4.32
N ILE A 113 -14.39 -1.60 3.00
CA ILE A 113 -15.49 -1.58 2.01
C ILE A 113 -16.54 -2.65 2.34
N LYS A 114 -16.12 -3.87 2.68
CA LYS A 114 -17.04 -4.96 3.05
C LYS A 114 -17.87 -4.59 4.28
N LYS A 115 -17.25 -4.04 5.32
CA LYS A 115 -17.94 -3.62 6.53
C LYS A 115 -18.91 -2.45 6.29
N MET A 116 -18.47 -1.45 5.52
CA MET A 116 -19.26 -0.26 5.19
C MET A 116 -20.53 -0.59 4.37
N LYS A 117 -20.53 -1.67 3.58
CA LYS A 117 -21.70 -2.11 2.80
C LYS A 117 -22.87 -2.62 3.65
N VAL A 118 -22.64 -3.01 4.91
CA VAL A 118 -23.64 -3.71 5.74
C VAL A 118 -24.31 -2.79 6.78
N GLN A 119 -23.75 -1.60 7.05
CA GLN A 119 -24.21 -0.77 8.16
C GLN A 119 -25.48 0.04 7.86
N VAL A 120 -25.36 1.11 7.06
CA VAL A 120 -26.46 2.05 6.75
C VAL A 120 -26.42 2.45 5.26
N SER A 121 -27.51 3.02 4.73
CA SER A 121 -27.60 3.33 3.29
C SER A 121 -26.46 4.23 2.79
N GLU A 122 -26.13 5.28 3.52
CA GLU A 122 -25.04 6.21 3.15
C GLU A 122 -23.65 5.57 3.24
N SER A 123 -23.42 4.61 4.15
CA SER A 123 -22.13 3.92 4.26
C SER A 123 -21.87 3.05 3.02
N ARG A 124 -22.91 2.53 2.37
CA ARG A 124 -22.81 1.85 1.07
C ARG A 124 -22.31 2.77 -0.03
N GLU A 125 -22.74 4.03 -0.04
CA GLU A 125 -22.31 5.01 -1.05
C GLU A 125 -20.82 5.34 -0.88
N ILE A 126 -20.36 5.52 0.36
CA ILE A 126 -18.93 5.66 0.69
C ILE A 126 -18.13 4.44 0.26
N ALA A 127 -18.63 3.22 0.49
CA ALA A 127 -17.96 2.00 0.06
C ALA A 127 -17.73 1.98 -1.46
N LEU A 128 -18.71 2.42 -2.25
CA LEU A 128 -18.58 2.53 -3.71
C LEU A 128 -17.56 3.60 -4.14
N GLN A 129 -17.43 4.70 -3.40
CA GLN A 129 -16.40 5.70 -3.69
C GLN A 129 -14.99 5.17 -3.36
N LEU A 130 -14.85 4.43 -2.27
CA LEU A 130 -13.57 3.80 -1.91
C LEU A 130 -13.13 2.77 -2.95
N GLU A 131 -14.06 1.99 -3.50
CA GLU A 131 -13.79 1.02 -4.58
C GLU A 131 -13.16 1.64 -5.84
N LYS A 132 -13.37 2.94 -6.10
CA LYS A 132 -12.72 3.62 -7.24
C LYS A 132 -11.25 3.98 -6.97
N GLY A 133 -10.83 3.99 -5.72
CA GLY A 133 -9.48 4.38 -5.29
C GLY A 133 -8.53 3.22 -5.01
N VAL A 134 -9.02 1.97 -5.05
CA VAL A 134 -8.25 0.73 -4.88
C VAL A 134 -8.36 -0.16 -6.11
#